data_AF-A0A0D2MLD1-F1
#
_entry.id   AF-A0A0D2MLD1-F1
#
_cell.length_a   1.000
_cell.length_b   1.000
_cell.length_c   1.000
_cell.angle_alpha   90.00
_cell.angle_beta   90.00
_cell.angle_gamma   90.00
#
_symmetry.space_group_name_H-M   'P 1'
#
loop_
_entity.id
_entity.type
_entity.pdbx_description
1 polymer ?
#
loop_
_entity_poly.entity_id
_entity_poly.type
_entity_poly.pdbx_seq_one_letter_code
_entity_poly.pdbx_strand_id
1 'polypeptide(L)'
;MAWRTPTWVGTWQSIQTLLDRKQQEPATQPIQVEPRVLGNTDVDAADGQTLQPFREAFDGPFIAAGGFKPDTAAETVGTHAADLVAFGRWFLSNPDLVRRIKLGAPLTKYNRATFYTQDPVVGFTDYPFLTEEEVQELEKKAEAAA
;
A
#
# COMPACT_ATOMS: atom_id res chain seq x y z
N MET A 1 56.17 20.26 -33.12
CA MET A 1 55.75 19.44 -31.95
C MET A 1 54.84 20.29 -31.09
N ALA A 2 53.53 20.03 -31.09
CA ALA A 2 52.56 20.74 -30.26
C ALA A 2 51.83 19.72 -29.39
N TRP A 3 52.11 19.75 -28.09
CA TRP A 3 51.41 18.96 -27.09
C TRP A 3 50.05 19.63 -26.83
N ARG A 4 48.95 18.92 -27.08
CA ARG A 4 47.61 19.35 -26.62
C ARG A 4 47.44 18.86 -25.19
N THR A 5 47.27 19.76 -24.23
CA THR A 5 46.81 19.42 -22.88
C THR A 5 45.29 19.27 -22.85
N PRO A 6 44.71 18.28 -22.14
CA PRO A 6 43.26 18.14 -22.01
C PRO A 6 42.67 19.27 -21.16
N THR A 7 41.59 19.91 -21.62
CA THR A 7 40.84 20.93 -20.87
C THR A 7 40.03 20.29 -19.76
N TRP A 8 40.46 20.54 -18.52
CA TRP A 8 39.90 20.08 -17.25
C TRP A 8 38.61 20.84 -16.86
N VAL A 9 37.60 20.90 -17.73
CA VAL A 9 36.34 21.67 -17.49
C VAL A 9 35.09 20.80 -17.73
N GLY A 10 35.22 19.47 -17.75
CA GLY A 10 34.10 18.55 -18.06
C GLY A 10 33.56 17.73 -16.90
N THR A 11 34.25 17.66 -15.75
CA THR A 11 33.92 16.69 -14.69
C THR A 11 33.14 17.29 -13.54
N TRP A 12 33.47 18.51 -13.09
CA TRP A 12 32.83 19.10 -11.91
C TRP A 12 31.38 19.50 -12.15
N GLN A 13 31.07 20.13 -13.28
CA GLN A 13 29.68 20.44 -13.66
C GLN A 13 28.86 19.17 -13.86
N SER A 14 29.46 18.10 -14.39
CA SER A 14 28.81 16.80 -14.55
C SER A 14 28.56 16.12 -13.19
N ILE A 15 29.50 16.21 -12.25
CA ILE A 15 29.32 15.71 -10.88
C ILE A 15 28.23 16.51 -10.16
N GLN A 16 28.24 17.85 -10.27
CA GLN A 16 27.19 18.68 -9.70
C GLN A 16 25.83 18.37 -10.32
N THR A 17 25.76 18.20 -11.64
CA THR A 17 24.52 17.81 -12.34
C THR A 17 24.03 16.43 -11.90
N LEU A 18 24.93 15.48 -11.61
CA LEU A 18 24.57 14.16 -11.11
C LEU A 18 24.13 14.18 -9.63
N LEU A 19 24.75 15.03 -8.80
CA LEU A 19 24.35 15.27 -7.41
C LEU A 19 22.99 15.97 -7.34
N ASP A 20 22.80 16.99 -8.19
CA ASP A 20 21.53 17.71 -8.34
C ASP A 20 20.45 16.78 -8.90
N ARG A 21 20.77 15.87 -9.85
CA ARG A 21 19.83 14.84 -10.33
C ARG A 21 19.39 13.89 -9.23
N LYS A 22 20.30 13.47 -8.35
CA LYS A 22 19.94 12.62 -7.19
C LYS A 22 19.09 13.38 -6.17
N GLN A 23 19.29 14.69 -6.02
CA GLN A 23 18.44 15.55 -5.18
C GLN A 23 17.11 15.91 -5.84
N GLN A 24 17.01 15.84 -7.18
CA GLN A 24 15.82 16.15 -7.97
C GLN A 24 15.05 14.93 -8.48
N GLU A 25 15.45 13.69 -8.14
CA GLU A 25 14.52 12.59 -8.34
C GLU A 25 13.32 12.87 -7.42
N PRO A 26 12.11 13.09 -7.97
CA PRO A 26 10.94 13.36 -7.14
C PRO A 26 10.82 12.18 -6.21
N ALA A 27 10.96 12.42 -4.90
CA ALA A 27 10.99 11.40 -3.86
C ALA A 27 10.07 10.24 -4.23
N THR A 28 10.65 9.18 -4.80
CA THR A 28 9.87 8.07 -5.34
C THR A 28 9.26 7.42 -4.11
N GLN A 29 7.98 7.68 -3.86
CA GLN A 29 7.31 7.16 -2.67
C GLN A 29 7.42 5.64 -2.70
N PRO A 30 8.22 5.02 -1.80
CA PRO A 30 8.40 3.60 -1.83
C PRO A 30 7.10 2.97 -1.31
N ILE A 31 6.39 2.28 -2.21
CA ILE A 31 5.37 1.31 -1.79
C ILE A 31 6.15 0.08 -1.37
N GLN A 32 6.17 -0.19 -0.06
CA GLN A 32 6.85 -1.35 0.48
C GLN A 32 5.82 -2.43 0.82
N VAL A 33 6.01 -3.59 0.21
CA VAL A 33 5.08 -4.71 0.33
C VAL A 33 5.66 -5.75 1.29
N GLU A 34 4.93 -6.04 2.36
CA GLU A 34 5.18 -7.21 3.19
C GLU A 34 4.63 -8.45 2.49
N PRO A 35 5.47 -9.43 2.13
CA PRO A 35 4.97 -10.68 1.60
C PRO A 35 4.19 -11.42 2.71
N ARG A 36 2.87 -11.50 2.56
CA ARG A 36 1.94 -12.25 3.44
C ARG A 36 1.23 -13.36 2.66
N VAL A 37 2.01 -14.02 1.81
CA VAL A 37 1.54 -15.08 0.89
C VAL A 37 2.57 -16.20 0.89
N LEU A 38 2.12 -17.42 1.18
CA LEU A 38 2.87 -18.64 0.90
C LEU A 38 2.12 -19.41 -0.19
N GLY A 39 2.61 -19.31 -1.43
CA GLY A 39 1.93 -19.85 -2.61
C GLY A 39 0.54 -19.24 -2.79
N ASN A 40 -0.51 -20.02 -2.54
CA ASN A 40 -1.91 -19.56 -2.62
C ASN A 40 -2.55 -19.35 -1.24
N THR A 41 -1.80 -19.44 -0.15
CA THR A 41 -2.32 -19.31 1.22
C THR A 41 -1.92 -17.97 1.84
N ASP A 42 -2.82 -17.41 2.64
CA ASP A 42 -2.47 -16.26 3.47
C ASP A 42 -1.68 -16.77 4.66
N VAL A 43 -0.54 -16.13 4.91
CA VAL A 43 0.24 -16.35 6.11
C VAL A 43 0.36 -15.03 6.83
N ASP A 44 0.23 -15.09 8.15
CA ASP A 44 0.58 -13.95 8.98
C ASP A 44 2.08 -13.69 8.89
N ALA A 45 2.48 -12.48 9.30
CA ALA A 45 3.88 -12.14 9.45
C ALA A 45 4.58 -13.19 10.31
N ALA A 46 5.68 -13.77 9.83
CA ALA A 46 6.59 -14.46 10.74
C ALA A 46 7.22 -13.43 11.69
N ASP A 47 7.50 -13.84 12.93
CA ASP A 47 8.19 -13.00 13.90
C ASP A 47 9.49 -12.43 13.29
N GLY A 48 9.61 -11.09 13.26
CA GLY A 48 10.75 -10.39 12.69
C GLY A 48 10.62 -9.96 11.22
N GLN A 49 9.55 -10.32 10.50
CA GLN A 49 9.26 -9.78 9.16
C GLN A 49 8.40 -8.51 9.25
N THR A 50 9.07 -7.40 9.59
CA THR A 50 8.46 -6.06 9.74
C THR A 50 9.03 -5.08 8.72
N LEU A 51 8.24 -4.07 8.33
CA LEU A 51 8.73 -2.94 7.54
C LEU A 51 9.58 -1.92 8.33
N GLN A 52 9.75 -2.13 9.64
CA GLN A 52 10.40 -1.16 10.52
C GLN A 52 11.81 -0.74 10.04
N PRO A 53 12.70 -1.64 9.58
CA PRO A 53 14.01 -1.22 9.08
C PRO A 53 13.93 -0.31 7.85
N PHE A 54 12.90 -0.45 7.02
CA PHE A 54 12.66 0.42 5.87
C PHE A 54 12.09 1.77 6.29
N ARG A 55 11.18 1.78 7.29
CA ARG A 55 10.65 3.01 7.88
C ARG A 55 11.73 3.83 8.58
N GLU A 56 12.66 3.20 9.30
CA GLU A 56 13.78 3.87 9.96
C GLU A 56 14.80 4.45 8.96
N ALA A 57 14.90 3.87 7.75
CA ALA A 57 15.80 4.33 6.71
C ALA A 57 15.19 5.41 5.79
N PHE A 58 13.88 5.66 5.89
CA PHE A 58 13.16 6.52 4.96
C PHE A 58 12.16 7.45 5.68
N ASP A 59 12.42 8.76 5.59
CA ASP A 59 11.61 9.80 6.26
C ASP A 59 10.45 10.35 5.39
N GLY A 60 10.29 9.86 4.16
CA GLY A 60 9.22 10.31 3.27
C GLY A 60 7.89 9.56 3.48
N PRO A 61 6.88 9.83 2.63
CA PRO A 61 5.61 9.12 2.66
C PRO A 61 5.78 7.62 2.44
N PHE A 62 5.32 6.82 3.39
CA PHE A 62 5.53 5.37 3.42
C PHE A 62 4.19 4.62 3.30
N ILE A 63 4.04 3.85 2.22
CA ILE A 63 2.85 3.04 1.97
C ILE A 63 3.19 1.58 2.25
N ALA A 64 2.55 1.01 3.28
CA ALA A 64 2.64 -0.42 3.57
C ALA A 64 1.55 -1.20 2.84
N ALA A 65 1.90 -2.36 2.29
CA ALA A 65 0.92 -3.26 1.66
C ALA A 65 1.20 -4.71 2.03
N GLY A 66 0.17 -5.57 2.01
CA GLY A 66 0.31 -7.01 2.18
C GLY A 66 -0.29 -7.55 3.47
N GLY A 67 -1.35 -8.35 3.35
CA GLY A 67 -1.96 -9.07 4.49
C GLY A 67 -2.67 -8.23 5.54
N PHE A 68 -2.69 -6.91 5.43
CA PHE A 68 -3.38 -6.04 6.38
C PHE A 68 -4.88 -6.37 6.49
N LYS A 69 -5.36 -6.33 7.73
CA LYS A 69 -6.77 -6.30 8.13
C LYS A 69 -7.09 -4.88 8.60
N PRO A 70 -8.37 -4.47 8.69
CA PRO A 70 -8.73 -3.13 9.17
C PRO A 70 -8.06 -2.78 10.51
N ASP A 71 -8.07 -3.72 11.46
CA ASP A 71 -7.48 -3.51 12.79
C ASP A 71 -5.96 -3.33 12.73
N THR A 72 -5.26 -4.22 12.02
CA THR A 72 -3.79 -4.14 11.91
C THR A 72 -3.33 -2.94 11.09
N ALA A 73 -4.12 -2.51 10.12
CA ALA A 73 -3.87 -1.28 9.38
C ALA A 73 -4.03 -0.03 10.26
N ALA A 74 -5.07 0.02 11.10
CA ALA A 74 -5.28 1.11 12.04
C ALA A 74 -4.13 1.20 13.05
N GLU A 75 -3.66 0.07 13.57
CA GLU A 75 -2.49 0.00 14.45
C GLU A 75 -1.21 0.47 13.74
N THR A 76 -0.96 0.03 12.51
CA THR A 76 0.24 0.39 11.73
C THR A 76 0.30 1.90 11.47
N VAL A 77 -0.82 2.52 11.15
CA VAL A 77 -0.90 3.97 10.95
C VAL A 77 -0.80 4.70 12.29
N GLY A 78 -1.48 4.21 13.33
CA GLY A 78 -1.46 4.81 14.68
C GLY A 78 -0.07 4.79 15.35
N THR A 79 0.77 3.81 15.02
CA THR A 79 2.15 3.70 15.49
C THR A 79 3.17 4.41 14.60
N HIS A 80 2.72 5.05 13.51
CA HIS A 80 3.59 5.66 12.50
C HIS A 80 4.58 4.68 11.84
N ALA A 81 4.27 3.39 11.85
CA ALA A 81 5.03 2.38 11.11
C ALA A 81 4.80 2.52 9.59
N ALA A 82 3.67 3.07 9.18
CA ALA A 82 3.38 3.53 7.82
C ALA A 82 2.47 4.76 7.84
N ASP A 83 2.54 5.58 6.80
CA ASP A 83 1.65 6.73 6.61
C ASP A 83 0.33 6.31 5.94
N LEU A 84 0.39 5.30 5.06
CA LEU A 84 -0.75 4.75 4.33
C LEU A 84 -0.66 3.23 4.29
N VAL A 85 -1.83 2.58 4.24
CA VAL A 85 -1.94 1.13 4.07
C VAL A 85 -2.73 0.80 2.81
N ALA A 86 -2.16 -0.02 1.93
CA ALA A 86 -2.80 -0.47 0.70
C ALA A 86 -3.43 -1.86 0.86
N PHE A 87 -4.68 -1.97 0.41
CA PHE A 87 -5.45 -3.22 0.42
C PHE A 87 -5.66 -3.72 -1.01
N GLY A 88 -5.22 -4.95 -1.30
CA GLY A 88 -5.46 -5.62 -2.58
C GLY A 88 -6.66 -6.57 -2.52
N ARG A 89 -6.45 -7.77 -1.97
CA ARG A 89 -7.44 -8.87 -1.90
C ARG A 89 -8.79 -8.44 -1.29
N TRP A 90 -8.74 -7.64 -0.22
CA TRP A 90 -9.94 -7.12 0.42
C TRP A 90 -10.70 -6.13 -0.46
N PHE A 91 -9.98 -5.30 -1.22
CA PHE A 91 -10.60 -4.34 -2.12
C PHE A 91 -11.26 -5.03 -3.33
N LEU A 92 -10.67 -6.12 -3.81
CA LEU A 92 -11.27 -6.91 -4.89
C LEU A 92 -12.67 -7.44 -4.53
N SER A 93 -12.85 -7.91 -3.30
CA SER A 93 -14.12 -8.50 -2.83
C SER A 93 -15.08 -7.50 -2.18
N ASN A 94 -14.60 -6.30 -1.90
CA ASN A 94 -15.34 -5.25 -1.22
C ASN A 94 -15.09 -3.94 -1.99
N PRO A 95 -15.86 -3.64 -3.04
CA PRO A 95 -15.66 -2.42 -3.82
C PRO A 95 -15.89 -1.14 -3.00
N ASP A 96 -16.62 -1.26 -1.88
CA ASP A 96 -16.91 -0.23 -0.89
C ASP A 96 -16.09 -0.39 0.41
N LEU A 97 -14.91 -1.03 0.34
CA LEU A 97 -14.06 -1.35 1.49
C LEU A 97 -13.84 -0.16 2.44
N VAL A 98 -13.61 1.04 1.91
CA VAL A 98 -13.39 2.25 2.71
C VAL A 98 -14.60 2.55 3.60
N ARG A 99 -15.82 2.42 3.05
CA ARG A 99 -17.07 2.65 3.79
C ARG A 99 -17.25 1.56 4.84
N ARG A 100 -16.97 0.30 4.49
CA ARG A 100 -17.02 -0.84 5.43
C ARG A 100 -16.09 -0.65 6.62
N ILE A 101 -14.84 -0.24 6.38
CA ILE A 101 -13.85 0.03 7.44
C ILE A 101 -14.32 1.17 8.34
N LYS A 102 -14.78 2.28 7.76
CA LYS A 102 -15.26 3.45 8.52
C LYS A 102 -16.44 3.10 9.45
N LEU A 103 -17.34 2.23 8.99
CA LEU A 103 -18.56 1.86 9.69
C LEU A 103 -18.42 0.60 10.56
N GLY A 104 -17.26 -0.07 10.54
CA GLY A 104 -17.08 -1.37 11.19
C GLY A 104 -17.98 -2.47 10.60
N ALA A 105 -18.29 -2.37 9.31
CA ALA A 105 -19.15 -3.32 8.60
C ALA A 105 -18.42 -4.66 8.34
N PRO A 106 -19.15 -5.79 8.24
CA PRO A 106 -18.54 -7.06 7.90
C PRO A 106 -17.92 -7.04 6.49
N LEU A 107 -16.74 -7.64 6.34
CA LEU A 107 -16.07 -7.77 5.05
C LEU A 107 -16.50 -9.05 4.33
N THR A 108 -16.82 -8.91 3.05
CA THR A 108 -17.04 -10.03 2.12
C THR A 108 -15.73 -10.76 1.90
N LYS A 109 -15.75 -12.10 2.02
CA LYS A 109 -14.56 -12.92 1.77
C LYS A 109 -14.26 -12.99 0.27
N TYR A 110 -13.00 -12.78 -0.10
CA TYR A 110 -12.55 -12.99 -1.46
C TYR A 110 -12.49 -14.47 -1.84
N ASN A 111 -12.80 -14.76 -3.10
CA ASN A 111 -12.62 -16.09 -3.67
C ASN A 111 -11.31 -16.14 -4.47
N ARG A 112 -10.30 -16.85 -3.97
CA ARG A 112 -9.01 -17.01 -4.67
C ARG A 112 -9.11 -17.79 -5.98
N ALA A 113 -10.09 -18.68 -6.11
CA ALA A 113 -10.24 -19.49 -7.32
C ALA A 113 -10.61 -18.64 -8.53
N THR A 114 -11.16 -17.44 -8.31
CA THR A 114 -11.63 -16.52 -9.36
C THR A 114 -10.66 -15.38 -9.65
N PHE A 115 -9.48 -15.32 -9.01
CA PHE A 115 -8.56 -14.19 -9.20
C PHE A 115 -7.97 -14.12 -10.62
N TYR A 116 -7.76 -15.28 -11.23
CA TYR A 116 -7.10 -15.40 -12.53
C TYR A 116 -7.94 -16.24 -13.50
N THR A 117 -9.26 -16.07 -13.45
CA THR A 117 -10.20 -16.70 -14.40
C THR A 117 -10.39 -15.84 -15.64
N GLN A 118 -10.80 -16.47 -16.74
CA GLN A 118 -11.14 -15.76 -17.98
C GLN A 118 -12.56 -15.17 -17.97
N ASP A 119 -13.37 -15.52 -16.97
CA ASP A 119 -14.70 -14.95 -16.79
C ASP A 119 -14.57 -13.49 -16.33
N PRO A 120 -15.14 -12.51 -17.05
CA PRO A 120 -15.01 -11.10 -16.71
C PRO A 120 -15.94 -10.65 -15.58
N VAL A 121 -16.92 -11.48 -15.19
CA VAL A 121 -17.94 -11.12 -14.21
C VAL A 121 -17.68 -11.80 -12.88
N VAL A 122 -17.51 -13.13 -12.90
CA VAL A 122 -17.47 -13.95 -11.70
C VAL A 122 -16.20 -13.71 -10.89
N GLY A 123 -16.37 -13.24 -9.65
CA GLY A 123 -15.29 -12.89 -8.74
C GLY A 123 -14.48 -11.65 -9.13
N PHE A 124 -15.05 -10.78 -9.96
CA PHE A 124 -14.44 -9.51 -10.37
C PHE A 124 -15.41 -8.33 -10.22
N THR A 125 -16.57 -8.36 -10.89
CA THR A 125 -17.57 -7.26 -10.84
C THR A 125 -18.88 -7.63 -10.13
N ASP A 126 -19.01 -8.88 -9.68
CA ASP A 126 -20.21 -9.45 -9.05
C ASP A 126 -20.25 -9.30 -7.52
N TYR A 127 -19.24 -8.69 -6.90
CA TYR A 127 -19.22 -8.48 -5.45
C TYR A 127 -20.26 -7.43 -5.01
N PRO A 128 -21.03 -7.72 -3.94
CA PRO A 128 -22.08 -6.82 -3.49
C PRO A 128 -21.53 -5.58 -2.78
N PHE A 129 -22.19 -4.45 -3.01
CA PHE A 129 -22.05 -3.25 -2.20
C PHE A 129 -22.96 -3.35 -0.98
N LEU A 130 -22.66 -2.62 0.09
CA LEU A 130 -23.62 -2.37 1.16
C LEU A 130 -24.87 -1.68 0.60
N THR A 131 -26.04 -2.09 1.07
CA THR A 131 -27.29 -1.40 0.73
C THR A 131 -27.39 -0.08 1.49
N GLU A 132 -28.23 0.83 1.00
CA GLU A 132 -28.40 2.12 1.65
C GLU A 132 -29.01 1.97 3.05
N GLU A 133 -29.89 0.99 3.25
CA GLU A 133 -30.46 0.66 4.56
C GLU A 133 -29.39 0.16 5.53
N GLU A 134 -28.52 -0.76 5.08
CA GLU A 134 -27.41 -1.28 5.89
C GLU A 134 -26.49 -0.14 6.32
N VAL A 135 -26.20 0.78 5.41
CA VAL A 135 -25.35 1.92 5.76
C VAL A 135 -26.03 2.84 6.77
N GLN A 136 -27.29 3.21 6.56
CA GLN A 136 -28.00 4.08 7.50
C GLN A 136 -28.08 3.46 8.90
N GLU A 137 -28.24 2.15 9.00
CA GLU A 137 -28.21 1.43 10.28
C GLU A 137 -26.83 1.50 10.93
N LEU A 138 -25.77 1.25 10.16
CA LEU A 138 -24.39 1.29 10.65
C LEU A 138 -23.92 2.70 11.02
N GLU A 139 -24.33 3.72 10.27
CA GLU A 139 -24.03 5.13 10.57
C GLU A 139 -24.70 5.54 11.89
N LYS A 140 -25.98 5.22 12.09
CA LYS A 140 -26.66 5.45 13.37
C LYS A 140 -25.98 4.71 14.52
N LYS A 141 -25.54 3.47 14.29
CA LYS A 141 -24.82 2.69 15.29
C LYS A 141 -23.45 3.30 15.62
N ALA A 142 -22.73 3.82 14.63
CA ALA A 142 -21.45 4.49 14.82
C ALA A 142 -21.61 5.80 15.60
N GLU A 143 -22.64 6.59 15.31
CA GLU A 143 -22.98 7.81 16.07
C GLU A 143 -23.37 7.50 17.51
N ALA A 144 -24.11 6.42 17.76
CA ALA A 144 -24.49 6.02 19.11
C ALA A 144 -23.33 5.48 19.96
N ALA A 145 -22.22 5.08 19.33
CA ALA A 145 -21.04 4.55 19.99
C ALA A 145 -19.95 5.60 20.26
N ALA A 146 -20.09 6.81 19.70
CA ALA A 146 -19.19 7.96 19.89
C ALA A 146 -19.61 8.83 21.08
#